data_AF-A0A610TZJ4-F1
#
_entry.id   AF-A0A610TZJ4-F1
#
_cell.length_a   1.000
_cell.length_b   1.000
_cell.length_c   1.000
_cell.angle_alpha   90.00
_cell.angle_beta   90.00
_cell.angle_gamma   90.00
#
_symmetry.space_group_name_H-M   'P 1'
#
loop_
_entity.id
_entity.type
_entity.pdbx_description
1 polymer ?
#
loop_
_entity_poly.entity_id
_entity_poly.type
_entity_poly.pdbx_seq_one_letter_code
_entity_poly.pdbx_strand_id
1 'polypeptide(L)' 'MQVVFFWSSHRLSWFLKYGDIPPGMLVDHKCHNTLCVNPSHLRLVTPKQNSENREGPAITRNSSGKRGVRWN' A
#
# COMPACT_ATOMS: atom_id res chain seq x y z
N MET A 1 -1.84 19.00 -23.65
CA MET A 1 -1.33 17.65 -23.32
C MET A 1 -2.41 16.92 -22.56
N GLN A 2 -3.07 15.93 -23.14
CA GLN A 2 -3.93 15.04 -22.34
C GLN A 2 -3.02 14.00 -21.70
N VAL A 3 -2.78 14.15 -20.40
CA VAL A 3 -2.17 13.10 -19.59
C VAL A 3 -3.24 12.04 -19.35
N VAL A 4 -3.14 10.92 -20.06
CA VAL A 4 -3.99 9.77 -19.80
C VAL A 4 -3.51 9.14 -18.50
N PHE A 5 -4.25 9.37 -17.41
CA PHE A 5 -3.97 8.75 -16.13
C PHE A 5 -4.57 7.34 -16.10
N PHE A 6 -3.73 6.31 -16.13
CA PHE A 6 -4.18 4.96 -15.82
C PHE A 6 -4.37 4.84 -14.30
N TRP A 7 -5.63 4.90 -13.87
CA TRP A 7 -6.01 4.76 -12.47
C TRP A 7 -6.28 3.29 -12.14
N SER A 8 -5.67 2.78 -11.08
CA SER A 8 -6.16 1.56 -10.42
C SER A 8 -7.45 1.87 -9.65
N SER A 9 -8.31 0.87 -9.45
CA SER A 9 -9.61 1.06 -8.79
C SER A 9 -9.48 1.67 -7.39
N HIS A 10 -8.48 1.27 -6.60
CA HIS A 10 -8.24 1.83 -5.27
C HIS A 10 -7.67 3.25 -5.32
N ARG A 11 -6.86 3.62 -6.33
CA ARG A 11 -6.39 5.00 -6.51
C ARG A 11 -7.53 5.92 -6.91
N LEU A 12 -8.43 5.46 -7.79
CA LEU A 12 -9.63 6.21 -8.14
C LEU A 12 -10.54 6.41 -6.92
N SER A 13 -10.75 5.36 -6.12
CA SER A 13 -11.54 5.45 -4.89
C SER A 13 -10.95 6.46 -3.88
N TRP A 14 -9.62 6.45 -3.70
CA TRP A 14 -8.93 7.47 -2.92
C TRP A 14 -9.20 8.87 -3.46
N PHE A 15 -9.00 9.06 -4.77
CA PHE A 15 -9.17 10.36 -5.42
C PHE A 15 -10.57 10.93 -5.26
N LEU A 16 -11.60 10.12 -5.47
CA LEU A 16 -12.99 10.55 -5.32
C LEU A 16 -13.34 10.99 -3.89
N LYS A 17 -12.66 10.44 -2.86
CA LYS A 17 -12.93 10.75 -1.45
C LYS A 17 -12.05 11.86 -0.87
N TYR A 18 -10.76 11.87 -1.24
CA TYR A 18 -9.72 12.68 -0.59
C TYR A 18 -9.00 13.62 -1.57
N GLY A 19 -9.19 13.48 -2.88
CA GLY A 19 -8.49 14.26 -3.90
C GLY A 19 -7.14 13.68 -4.29
N ASP A 20 -6.25 14.54 -4.76
CA ASP A 20 -4.99 14.13 -5.41
C ASP A 20 -4.08 13.26 -4.53
N ILE A 21 -3.33 12.39 -5.20
CA ILE A 21 -2.24 11.61 -4.59
C ILE A 21 -0.96 12.43 -4.78
N PRO A 22 -0.31 12.92 -3.71
CA PRO A 22 0.91 13.71 -3.82
C PRO A 22 2.02 12.95 -4.57
N PRO A 23 2.89 13.66 -5.31
CA PRO A 23 4.04 13.04 -5.97
C PRO A 23 4.90 12.23 -5.00
N GLY A 24 5.31 11.04 -5.42
CA GLY A 24 6.13 10.13 -4.60
C GLY A 24 5.35 9.34 -3.53
N MET A 25 4.02 9.51 -3.43
CA MET A 25 3.19 8.70 -2.54
C MET A 25 2.48 7.56 -3.27
N LEU A 26 2.23 6.49 -2.52
CA LEU A 26 1.50 5.29 -2.95
C LEU A 26 0.23 5.14 -2.11
N VAL A 27 -0.79 4.51 -2.68
CA VAL A 27 -2.01 4.10 -1.98
C VAL A 27 -1.81 2.67 -1.48
N ASP A 28 -1.88 2.47 -0.17
CA ASP A 28 -1.69 1.18 0.50
C ASP A 28 -2.95 0.72 1.23
N HIS A 29 -3.15 -0.59 1.29
CA HIS A 29 -4.30 -1.23 1.93
C HIS A 29 -3.97 -1.57 3.39
N LYS A 30 -4.57 -0.82 4.33
CA LYS A 30 -4.48 -1.13 5.76
C LYS A 30 -5.08 -2.50 6.10
N CYS A 31 -6.01 -2.97 5.27
CA CYS A 31 -6.70 -4.25 5.44
C CYS A 31 -5.99 -5.43 4.78
N HIS A 32 -4.88 -5.20 4.07
CA HIS A 32 -4.10 -6.21 3.33
C HIS A 32 -4.85 -7.04 2.25
N ASN A 33 -6.15 -6.79 2.06
CA ASN A 33 -6.94 -7.28 0.94
C ASN A 33 -6.74 -6.38 -0.29
N THR A 34 -6.01 -6.88 -1.28
CA THR A 34 -5.65 -6.17 -2.53
C THR A 34 -6.84 -5.80 -3.41
N LEU A 35 -7.97 -6.51 -3.29
CA LEU A 35 -9.19 -6.24 -4.04
C LEU A 35 -10.07 -5.16 -3.38
N CYS A 36 -9.75 -4.75 -2.15
CA CYS A 36 -10.55 -3.76 -1.44
C CYS A 36 -10.41 -2.36 -2.07
N VAL A 37 -11.53 -1.66 -2.24
CA VAL A 37 -11.57 -0.28 -2.73
C VAL A 37 -12.20 0.69 -1.73
N ASN A 38 -12.54 0.26 -0.51
CA ASN A 38 -13.11 1.16 0.49
C ASN A 38 -12.08 2.23 0.89
N PRO A 39 -12.32 3.54 0.66
CA PRO A 39 -11.34 4.59 0.93
C PRO A 39 -10.93 4.66 2.41
N SER A 40 -11.81 4.28 3.33
CA SER A 40 -11.48 4.20 4.77
C SER A 40 -10.44 3.12 5.10
N HIS A 41 -10.26 2.12 4.24
CA HIS A 41 -9.24 1.07 4.38
C HIS A 41 -7.94 1.39 3.62
N LEU A 42 -7.91 2.51 2.89
CA LEU A 42 -6.73 2.97 2.18
C LEU A 42 -5.93 3.97 3.02
N ARG A 43 -4.65 4.14 2.72
CA ARG A 43 -3.79 5.20 3.26
C ARG A 43 -2.75 5.63 2.24
N LEU A 44 -2.27 6.86 2.35
CA LEU A 44 -1.08 7.30 1.65
C LEU A 44 0.17 6.88 2.42
N VAL A 45 1.13 6.34 1.70
CA VAL A 45 2.42 5.91 2.23
C VAL A 45 3.54 6.28 1.28
N THR A 46 4.72 6.46 1.85
CA THR A 46 5.98 6.45 1.09
C THR A 46 6.30 5.04 0.59
N PRO A 47 7.14 4.88 -0.44
CA PRO A 47 7.59 3.56 -0.89
C PRO A 47 8.25 2.72 0.21
N LYS A 48 8.99 3.37 1.12
CA LYS A 48 9.59 2.74 2.30
C LYS A 48 8.51 2.16 3.22
N GLN A 49 7.55 2.99 3.62
CA GLN A 49 6.43 2.56 4.47
C GLN A 49 5.61 1.44 3.81
N ASN A 50 5.35 1.52 2.50
CA ASN A 50 4.65 0.45 1.78
C ASN A 50 5.37 -0.91 1.91
N SER A 51 6.71 -0.91 1.82
CA SER A 51 7.52 -2.13 2.00
C SER A 51 7.47 -2.66 3.43
N GLU A 52 7.53 -1.76 4.42
CA GLU A 52 7.46 -2.10 5.84
C GLU A 52 6.09 -2.68 6.21
N ASN A 53 5.02 -2.13 5.65
CA ASN A 53 3.63 -2.49 5.93
C ASN A 53 3.17 -3.84 5.38
N ARG A 54 3.94 -4.52 4.52
CA ARG A 54 3.52 -5.82 3.97
C ARG A 54 3.30 -6.83 5.11
N GLU A 55 2.39 -7.78 4.98
CA GLU A 55 2.27 -8.83 5.98
C GLU A 55 3.35 -9.91 5.81
N GLY A 56 3.61 -10.65 6.89
CA GLY A 56 4.50 -11.82 6.90
C GLY A 56 6.01 -11.51 6.75
N PRO A 57 6.84 -12.56 6.78
CA PRO A 57 8.28 -12.40 6.63
C PRO A 57 8.67 -12.03 5.19
N ALA A 58 9.73 -11.23 5.03
CA ALA A 58 10.30 -10.94 3.70
C ALA A 58 11.00 -12.16 3.07
N ILE A 59 11.43 -13.12 3.88
CA ILE A 59 12.16 -14.32 3.47
C ILE A 59 11.41 -15.52 3.99
N THR A 60 11.17 -16.52 3.13
CA THR A 60 10.41 -17.74 3.47
C THR A 60 11.04 -18.56 4.59
N ARG A 61 12.37 -18.48 4.76
CA ARG A 61 13.13 -19.15 5.84
C ARG A 61 13.14 -18.40 7.17
N ASN A 62 12.45 -17.26 7.30
CA ASN A 62 12.40 -16.53 8.56
C ASN A 62 11.42 -17.21 9.54
N SER A 63 11.98 -17.85 10.57
CA SER A 63 11.24 -18.55 11.62
C SER A 63 10.55 -17.64 12.63
N SER A 64 10.83 -16.34 12.67
CA SER A 64 10.13 -15.41 13.58
C SER A 64 8.71 -15.07 13.13
N GLY A 65 8.36 -15.34 11.88
CA GLY A 65 7.07 -14.95 11.29
C GLY A 65 6.86 -13.44 11.13
N LYS A 66 7.80 -12.60 11.59
CA LYS A 66 7.75 -11.14 11.51
C LYS A 66 8.84 -10.60 10.59
N ARG A 67 8.49 -9.67 9.68
CA ARG A 67 9.49 -9.04 8.81
C ARG A 67 10.55 -8.32 9.64
N GLY A 68 11.81 -8.49 9.26
CA GLY A 68 12.95 -7.80 9.89
C GLY A 68 13.38 -8.39 11.24
N VAL A 69 12.63 -9.34 11.80
CA VAL A 69 12.99 -10.03 13.04
C VAL A 69 13.64 -11.37 12.71
N ARG A 70 14.70 -11.71 13.42
CA ARG A 70 15.32 -13.04 13.43
C ARG A 70 15.59 -13.43 14.87
N TRP A 71 15.41 -14.72 15.17
CA TRP A 71 15.95 -15.29 16.39
C TRP A 71 17.47 -15.40 16.22
N ASN A 72 18.22 -14.99 17.24
CA ASN A 72 19.66 -15.19 17.32
C ASN A 72 19.99 -16.59 17.83
#